data_AF-X1KNL0-F1
#
_entry.id   AF-X1KNL0-F1
#
_cell.length_a   1.000
_cell.length_b   1.000
_cell.length_c   1.000
_cell.angle_alpha   90.00
_cell.angle_beta   90.00
_cell.angle_gamma   90.00
#
_symmetry.space_group_name_H-M   'P 1'
#
loop_
_entity.id
_entity.type
_entity.pdbx_description
1 polymer ?
#
loop_
_entity_poly.entity_id
_entity_poly.type
_entity_poly.pdbx_seq_one_letter_code
_entity_poly.pdbx_strand_id
1 'polypeptide(L)'
;MVYLDADNNLESAGIDDINEMEIVGSTTDVNIVVQVDRIPYSVLAANNEGYLDDISNSNWTTTRRYYINQDFDSVQINSQLISDLGELNMGDPQTLVDFANWAEANYPAKKYLLVIWNHGGGFRSTTLSKDIAWDDTSGGDKITMSELEYALSA
;
A
#
# COMPACT_ATOMS: atom_id res chain seq x y z
N MET A 1 3.45 -10.34 0.96
CA MET A 1 2.36 -9.39 1.20
C MET A 1 2.96 -8.01 1.20
N VAL A 2 2.40 -7.08 0.42
CA VAL A 2 2.85 -5.68 0.38
C VAL A 2 1.66 -4.81 0.72
N TYR A 3 1.76 -4.09 1.84
CA TYR A 3 0.82 -3.08 2.27
C TYR A 3 1.38 -1.73 1.83
N LEU A 4 0.87 -1.23 0.70
CA LEU A 4 1.41 -0.10 -0.04
C LEU A 4 0.46 1.08 0.13
N ASP A 5 0.76 1.92 1.10
CA ASP A 5 -0.01 3.13 1.29
C ASP A 5 0.59 4.22 0.38
N ALA A 6 -0.03 4.45 -0.76
CA ALA A 6 0.33 5.50 -1.72
C ALA A 6 -0.67 6.66 -1.67
N ASP A 7 -1.48 6.74 -0.60
CA ASP A 7 -2.40 7.85 -0.37
C ASP A 7 -1.67 9.06 0.24
N ASN A 8 -0.71 9.58 -0.52
CA ASN A 8 0.10 10.76 -0.23
C ASN A 8 0.97 11.09 -1.45
N ASN A 9 1.92 12.00 -1.26
CA ASN A 9 2.84 12.45 -2.31
C ASN A 9 3.85 11.40 -2.83
N LEU A 10 3.77 10.13 -2.38
CA LEU A 10 4.55 9.00 -2.92
C LEU A 10 3.77 8.15 -3.94
N GLU A 11 2.54 8.53 -4.32
CA GLU A 11 1.68 7.78 -5.25
C GLU A 11 2.42 7.20 -6.46
N SER A 12 3.15 8.05 -7.19
CA SER A 12 3.89 7.65 -8.39
C SER A 12 4.96 6.59 -8.12
N ALA A 13 5.69 6.72 -7.00
CA ALA A 13 6.68 5.73 -6.59
C ALA A 13 6.03 4.39 -6.21
N GLY A 14 4.83 4.42 -5.62
CA GLY A 14 4.05 3.23 -5.32
C GLY A 14 3.61 2.47 -6.56
N ILE A 15 3.23 3.20 -7.62
CA ILE A 15 2.90 2.61 -8.94
C ILE A 15 4.15 2.00 -9.58
N ASP A 16 5.28 2.73 -9.56
CA ASP A 16 6.55 2.23 -10.08
C ASP A 16 6.97 0.92 -9.39
N ASP A 17 6.88 0.85 -8.06
CA ASP A 17 7.20 -0.36 -7.29
C ASP A 17 6.28 -1.54 -7.63
N ILE A 18 5.01 -1.31 -7.97
CA ILE A 18 4.12 -2.38 -8.46
C ILE A 18 4.60 -2.90 -9.81
N ASN A 19 4.92 -2.02 -10.76
CA ASN A 19 5.45 -2.42 -12.06
C ASN A 19 6.82 -3.12 -11.93
N GLU A 20 7.66 -2.73 -10.97
CA GLU A 20 8.92 -3.43 -10.67
C GLU A 20 8.68 -4.84 -10.13
N MET A 21 7.66 -5.04 -9.30
CA MET A 21 7.25 -6.37 -8.85
C MET A 21 6.74 -7.24 -10.01
N GLU A 22 6.08 -6.66 -11.00
CA GLU A 22 5.59 -7.34 -12.21
C GLU A 22 6.71 -7.90 -13.08
N ILE A 23 7.93 -7.35 -13.03
CA ILE A 23 9.08 -7.88 -13.79
C ILE A 23 9.37 -9.35 -13.46
N VAL A 24 9.11 -9.76 -12.20
CA VAL A 24 9.29 -11.15 -11.74
C VAL A 24 7.94 -11.85 -11.58
N GLY A 25 6.97 -11.17 -10.97
CA GLY A 25 5.63 -11.71 -10.71
C GLY A 25 5.58 -12.83 -9.67
N SER A 26 4.36 -13.27 -9.38
CA SER A 26 4.12 -14.45 -8.53
C SER A 26 4.46 -15.75 -9.27
N THR A 27 4.88 -16.76 -8.51
CA THR A 27 5.26 -18.09 -9.01
C THR A 27 4.48 -19.18 -8.27
N THR A 28 4.69 -20.44 -8.63
CA THR A 28 4.13 -21.59 -7.88
C THR A 28 4.67 -21.72 -6.46
N ASP A 29 5.84 -21.13 -6.16
CA ASP A 29 6.50 -21.21 -4.86
C ASP A 29 6.29 -19.97 -3.99
N VAL A 30 6.01 -18.81 -4.60
CA VAL A 30 5.87 -17.51 -3.94
C VAL A 30 4.71 -16.73 -4.54
N ASN A 31 3.72 -16.42 -3.70
CA ASN A 31 2.66 -15.48 -4.03
C ASN A 31 3.06 -14.06 -3.62
N ILE A 32 2.94 -13.10 -4.54
CA ILE A 32 3.06 -11.67 -4.27
C ILE A 32 1.66 -11.06 -4.40
N VAL A 33 1.16 -10.55 -3.28
CA VAL A 33 -0.11 -9.83 -3.21
C VAL A 33 0.12 -8.45 -2.62
N VAL A 34 -0.54 -7.46 -3.22
CA VAL A 34 -0.42 -6.05 -2.88
C VAL A 34 -1.81 -5.53 -2.51
N GLN A 35 -1.93 -4.84 -1.37
CA GLN A 35 -3.02 -3.90 -1.12
C GLN A 35 -2.43 -2.50 -1.27
N VAL A 36 -2.95 -1.73 -2.22
CA VAL A 36 -2.48 -0.38 -2.55
C VAL A 36 -3.61 0.61 -2.39
N ASP A 37 -3.33 1.76 -1.77
CA ASP A 37 -4.22 2.91 -1.75
C ASP A 37 -3.62 4.10 -2.49
N ARG A 38 -4.47 4.93 -3.12
CA ARG A 38 -4.04 6.05 -3.97
C ARG A 38 -4.81 7.32 -3.66
N ILE A 39 -4.09 8.43 -3.70
CA ILE A 39 -4.59 9.76 -3.34
C ILE A 39 -5.39 10.43 -4.46
N PRO A 40 -6.50 11.13 -4.17
CA PRO A 40 -7.13 12.03 -5.12
C PRO A 40 -6.38 13.36 -5.26
N TYR A 41 -6.26 13.87 -6.49
CA TYR A 41 -5.69 15.19 -6.81
C TYR A 41 -6.12 16.32 -5.85
N SER A 42 -7.38 16.32 -5.41
CA SER A 42 -7.90 17.38 -4.52
C SER A 42 -7.17 17.44 -3.17
N VAL A 43 -6.72 16.31 -2.64
CA VAL A 43 -5.97 16.24 -1.37
C VAL A 43 -4.53 16.68 -1.59
N LEU A 44 -3.86 16.17 -2.64
CA LEU A 44 -2.54 16.66 -3.06
C LEU A 44 -2.54 18.19 -3.28
N ALA A 45 -3.53 18.71 -4.00
CA ALA A 45 -3.64 20.14 -4.27
C ALA A 45 -3.82 20.96 -2.96
N ALA A 46 -4.60 20.44 -2.00
CA ALA A 46 -4.77 21.06 -0.69
C ALA A 46 -3.47 21.06 0.13
N ASN A 47 -2.59 20.07 -0.08
CA ASN A 47 -1.27 19.96 0.53
C ASN A 47 -0.18 20.77 -0.22
N ASN A 48 -0.54 21.52 -1.27
CA ASN A 48 0.39 22.18 -2.19
C ASN A 48 1.30 21.21 -2.97
N GLU A 49 0.81 19.99 -3.20
CA GLU A 49 1.53 18.85 -3.81
C GLU A 49 0.87 18.37 -5.10
N GLY A 50 -0.14 19.06 -5.63
CA GLY A 50 -0.88 18.66 -6.84
C GLY A 50 -0.03 18.49 -8.12
N TYR A 51 1.24 18.88 -8.11
CA TYR A 51 2.19 18.59 -9.19
C TYR A 51 2.75 17.14 -9.16
N LEU A 52 2.40 16.37 -8.13
CA LEU A 52 2.79 14.97 -7.92
C LEU A 52 1.66 13.99 -8.27
N ASP A 53 0.52 14.48 -8.74
CA ASP A 53 -0.63 13.67 -9.15
C ASP A 53 -0.23 12.68 -10.26
N ASP A 54 -0.42 11.38 -10.02
CA ASP A 54 -0.12 10.35 -11.00
C ASP A 54 -1.37 9.97 -11.80
N ILE A 55 -1.53 10.54 -12.99
CA ILE A 55 -2.69 10.24 -13.85
C ILE A 55 -2.58 8.92 -14.62
N SER A 56 -1.52 8.13 -14.40
CA SER A 56 -1.37 6.82 -15.03
C SER A 56 -2.38 5.82 -14.44
N ASN A 57 -2.45 4.64 -15.06
CA ASN A 57 -3.23 3.52 -14.51
C ASN A 57 -4.72 3.84 -14.28
N SER A 58 -5.29 4.73 -15.12
CA SER A 58 -6.69 5.21 -15.05
C SER A 58 -7.04 6.14 -13.88
N ASN A 59 -6.04 6.68 -13.16
CA ASN A 59 -6.20 7.67 -12.08
C ASN A 59 -7.33 7.35 -11.08
N TRP A 60 -7.31 6.13 -10.55
CA TRP A 60 -8.22 5.73 -9.48
C TRP A 60 -7.66 6.14 -8.12
N THR A 61 -8.55 6.36 -7.16
CA THR A 61 -8.27 6.95 -5.86
C THR A 61 -8.97 6.14 -4.77
N THR A 62 -8.74 4.82 -4.79
CA THR A 62 -9.38 3.86 -3.87
C THR A 62 -8.38 2.80 -3.46
N THR A 63 -8.64 2.09 -2.37
CA THR A 63 -7.83 0.95 -1.98
C THR A 63 -8.14 -0.28 -2.83
N ARG A 64 -7.12 -0.87 -3.44
CA ARG A 64 -7.23 -2.05 -4.32
C ARG A 64 -6.31 -3.18 -3.91
N ARG A 65 -6.72 -4.41 -4.23
CA ARG A 65 -5.88 -5.60 -4.07
C ARG A 65 -5.51 -6.20 -5.40
N TYR A 66 -4.23 -6.51 -5.57
CA TYR A 66 -3.68 -7.14 -6.75
C TYR A 66 -2.98 -8.45 -6.40
N TYR A 67 -3.15 -9.44 -7.26
CA TYR A 67 -2.23 -10.57 -7.35
C TYR A 67 -1.23 -10.25 -8.45
N ILE A 68 0.05 -10.22 -8.11
CA ILE A 68 1.06 -9.72 -9.04
C ILE A 68 1.38 -10.80 -10.08
N ASN A 69 1.10 -10.48 -11.34
CA ASN A 69 1.42 -11.33 -12.49
C ASN A 69 2.72 -10.86 -13.12
N GLN A 70 3.44 -11.79 -13.75
CA GLN A 70 4.63 -11.38 -14.48
C GLN A 70 4.26 -10.67 -15.79
N ASP A 71 4.82 -9.50 -16.00
CA ASP A 71 4.89 -8.83 -17.29
C ASP A 71 6.14 -7.95 -17.41
N PHE A 72 6.20 -7.09 -18.42
CA PHE A 72 7.37 -6.23 -18.69
C PHE A 72 6.96 -4.79 -19.07
N ASP A 73 5.71 -4.40 -18.82
CA ASP A 73 5.27 -3.01 -18.97
C ASP A 73 5.74 -2.23 -17.75
N SER A 74 6.57 -1.22 -17.97
CA SER A 74 7.12 -0.43 -16.86
C SER A 74 6.23 0.76 -16.48
N VAL A 75 5.01 0.84 -17.00
CA VAL A 75 4.11 2.00 -16.84
C VAL A 75 2.72 1.57 -16.39
N GLN A 76 2.17 0.51 -16.98
CA GLN A 76 0.83 0.03 -16.65
C GLN A 76 0.87 -1.20 -15.75
N ILE A 77 0.13 -1.13 -14.64
CA ILE A 77 -0.18 -2.26 -13.78
C ILE A 77 -1.07 -3.21 -14.58
N ASN A 78 -0.51 -4.32 -15.04
CA ASN A 78 -1.23 -5.37 -15.77
C ASN A 78 -1.57 -6.57 -14.88
N SER A 79 -1.17 -6.54 -13.62
CA SER A 79 -1.50 -7.53 -12.59
C SER A 79 -3.00 -7.71 -12.41
N GLN A 80 -3.38 -8.90 -11.94
CA GLN A 80 -4.77 -9.24 -11.73
C GLN A 80 -5.34 -8.41 -10.57
N LEU A 81 -6.27 -7.49 -10.88
CA LEU A 81 -7.12 -6.85 -9.88
C LEU A 81 -8.03 -7.90 -9.23
N ILE A 82 -7.86 -8.12 -7.93
CA ILE A 82 -8.65 -9.06 -7.14
C ILE A 82 -9.89 -8.38 -6.56
N SER A 83 -9.73 -7.17 -6.04
CA SER A 83 -10.84 -6.39 -5.50
C SER A 83 -10.53 -4.90 -5.46
N ASP A 84 -11.55 -4.09 -5.67
CA ASP A 84 -11.59 -2.66 -5.31
C ASP A 84 -12.40 -2.56 -4.01
N LEU A 85 -11.78 -2.07 -2.94
CA LEU A 85 -12.36 -2.02 -1.60
C LEU A 85 -13.05 -0.68 -1.32
N GLY A 86 -13.01 0.26 -2.27
CA GLY A 86 -13.27 1.66 -1.99
C GLY A 86 -12.14 2.27 -1.16
N GLU A 87 -12.37 3.46 -0.60
CA GLU A 87 -11.40 4.10 0.29
C GLU A 87 -11.33 3.41 1.65
N LEU A 88 -10.12 3.15 2.13
CA LEU A 88 -9.83 2.67 3.47
C LEU A 88 -8.78 3.57 4.12
N ASN A 89 -8.83 3.70 5.44
CA ASN A 89 -7.75 4.32 6.18
C ASN A 89 -6.61 3.32 6.33
N MET A 90 -5.53 3.53 5.59
CA MET A 90 -4.33 2.70 5.62
C MET A 90 -3.47 2.95 6.87
N GLY A 91 -3.69 4.08 7.56
CA GLY A 91 -3.17 4.40 8.88
C GLY A 91 -3.86 3.66 10.03
N ASP A 92 -5.04 3.07 9.82
CA ASP A 92 -5.74 2.25 10.82
C ASP A 92 -5.07 0.86 10.91
N PRO A 93 -4.56 0.44 12.09
CA PRO A 93 -3.98 -0.90 12.24
C PRO A 93 -4.93 -2.04 11.89
N GLN A 94 -6.25 -1.85 12.00
CA GLN A 94 -7.22 -2.87 11.62
C GLN A 94 -7.21 -3.13 10.12
N THR A 95 -6.99 -2.12 9.29
CA THR A 95 -6.86 -2.27 7.83
C THR A 95 -5.66 -3.16 7.47
N LEU A 96 -4.55 -3.05 8.21
CA LEU A 96 -3.39 -3.92 8.07
C LEU A 96 -3.68 -5.37 8.51
N VAL A 97 -4.35 -5.55 9.65
CA VAL A 97 -4.78 -6.87 10.14
C VAL A 97 -5.71 -7.55 9.13
N ASP A 98 -6.67 -6.81 8.58
CA ASP A 98 -7.64 -7.32 7.62
C ASP A 98 -6.96 -7.72 6.30
N PHE A 99 -5.95 -6.96 5.86
CA PHE A 99 -5.12 -7.32 4.72
C PHE A 99 -4.33 -8.61 4.97
N ALA A 100 -3.65 -8.71 6.10
CA ALA A 100 -2.88 -9.90 6.47
C ALA A 100 -3.77 -11.15 6.54
N ASN A 101 -4.90 -11.05 7.26
CA ASN A 101 -5.87 -12.14 7.38
C ASN A 101 -6.45 -12.57 6.03
N TRP A 102 -6.78 -11.60 5.17
CA TRP A 102 -7.25 -11.89 3.82
C TRP A 102 -6.17 -12.61 3.00
N ALA A 103 -4.92 -12.15 3.07
CA ALA A 103 -3.82 -12.74 2.32
C ALA A 103 -3.54 -14.17 2.79
N GLU A 104 -3.52 -14.43 4.10
CA GLU A 104 -3.34 -15.78 4.65
C GLU A 104 -4.48 -16.73 4.27
N ALA A 105 -5.72 -16.24 4.30
CA ALA A 105 -6.90 -17.04 3.97
C ALA A 105 -6.97 -17.41 2.48
N ASN A 106 -6.59 -16.49 1.58
CA ASN A 106 -6.71 -16.69 0.13
C ASN A 106 -5.44 -17.25 -0.52
N TYR A 107 -4.27 -17.01 0.07
CA TYR A 107 -2.97 -17.43 -0.45
C TYR A 107 -2.13 -18.15 0.63
N PRO A 108 -2.63 -19.29 1.16
CA PRO A 108 -1.98 -19.97 2.27
C PRO A 108 -0.56 -20.42 1.91
N ALA A 109 0.41 -20.10 2.78
CA ALA A 109 1.82 -20.40 2.58
C ALA A 109 2.47 -20.96 3.85
N LYS A 110 3.62 -21.63 3.68
CA LYS A 110 4.42 -22.13 4.83
C LYS A 110 5.15 -21.01 5.57
N LYS A 111 5.35 -19.87 4.91
CA LYS A 111 6.07 -18.70 5.41
C LYS A 111 5.43 -17.46 4.82
N TYR A 112 5.41 -16.41 5.63
CA TYR A 112 4.88 -15.10 5.23
C TYR A 112 5.97 -14.05 5.38
N LEU A 113 5.94 -13.09 4.46
CA LEU A 113 6.69 -11.85 4.53
C LEU A 113 5.70 -10.71 4.32
N LEU A 114 5.70 -9.76 5.25
CA LEU A 114 4.95 -8.52 5.17
C LEU A 114 5.94 -7.38 4.91
N VAL A 115 5.66 -6.62 3.84
CA VAL A 115 6.33 -5.35 3.54
C VAL A 115 5.31 -4.25 3.77
N ILE A 116 5.66 -3.27 4.60
CA ILE A 116 4.88 -2.05 4.79
C ILE A 116 5.65 -0.94 4.08
N TRP A 117 5.02 -0.36 3.06
CA TRP A 117 5.61 0.62 2.18
C TRP A 117 4.83 1.93 2.32
N ASN A 118 5.55 3.00 2.67
CA ASN A 118 5.09 4.40 2.76
C ASN A 118 6.26 5.28 3.28
N HIS A 119 6.00 6.56 3.54
CA HIS A 119 6.66 7.37 4.57
C HIS A 119 6.68 6.69 5.95
N GLY A 120 7.57 7.20 6.79
CA GLY A 120 7.59 6.91 8.21
C GLY A 120 8.83 7.44 8.91
N GLY A 121 8.65 7.93 10.14
CA GLY A 121 9.77 8.23 11.02
C GLY A 121 10.34 6.99 11.72
N GLY A 122 9.53 5.92 11.78
CA GLY A 122 9.85 4.66 12.46
C GLY A 122 10.39 4.86 13.88
N PHE A 123 11.22 3.92 14.33
CA PHE A 123 11.81 3.98 15.67
C PHE A 123 12.88 5.08 15.86
N ARG A 124 13.34 5.69 14.75
CA ARG A 124 14.43 6.67 14.70
C ARG A 124 13.95 8.11 14.81
N SER A 125 12.65 8.36 14.69
CA SER A 125 12.12 9.71 14.79
C SER A 125 12.42 10.33 16.16
N THR A 126 12.77 11.62 16.16
CA THR A 126 12.91 12.46 17.35
C THR A 126 11.59 13.14 17.75
N THR A 127 10.53 12.99 16.95
CA THR A 127 9.18 13.45 17.28
C THR A 127 8.53 12.55 18.34
N LEU A 128 7.49 13.07 19.01
CA LEU A 128 6.75 12.30 20.02
C LEU A 128 5.98 11.12 19.40
N SER A 129 5.45 11.29 18.19
CA SER A 129 4.89 10.19 17.40
C SER A 129 5.97 9.50 16.58
N LYS A 130 6.01 8.18 16.65
CA LYS A 130 6.85 7.30 15.84
C LYS A 130 5.91 6.42 15.02
N ASP A 131 6.03 6.50 13.70
CA ASP A 131 4.97 6.06 12.80
C ASP A 131 5.50 5.62 11.44
N ILE A 132 4.62 4.93 10.71
CA ILE A 132 4.73 4.47 9.32
C ILE A 132 3.33 4.51 8.68
N ALA A 133 3.22 4.33 7.36
CA ALA A 133 1.93 4.22 6.65
C ALA A 133 1.02 5.45 6.86
N TRP A 134 1.48 6.60 6.36
CA TRP A 134 0.77 7.86 6.35
C TRP A 134 -0.28 7.92 5.24
N ASP A 135 -1.51 8.20 5.65
CA ASP A 135 -2.71 8.28 4.82
C ASP A 135 -3.28 9.70 4.89
N ASP A 136 -3.13 10.45 3.80
CA ASP A 136 -3.49 11.87 3.75
C ASP A 136 -5.00 12.09 3.65
N THR A 137 -5.77 11.20 2.99
CA THR A 137 -7.23 11.35 2.90
C THR A 137 -7.92 11.10 4.24
N SER A 138 -7.30 10.32 5.12
CA SER A 138 -7.76 10.02 6.48
C SER A 138 -7.32 11.05 7.52
N GLY A 139 -6.94 12.25 7.07
CA GLY A 139 -6.53 13.36 7.96
C GLY A 139 -5.06 13.25 8.41
N GLY A 140 -4.22 12.58 7.62
CA GLY A 140 -2.82 12.31 7.95
C GLY A 140 -2.70 11.26 9.05
N ASP A 141 -3.61 10.29 9.06
CA ASP A 141 -3.54 9.17 9.99
C ASP A 141 -2.35 8.27 9.62
N LYS A 142 -1.87 7.50 10.60
CA LYS A 142 -0.64 6.73 10.48
C LYS A 142 -0.56 5.65 11.53
N ILE A 143 0.04 4.52 11.17
CA ILE A 143 0.27 3.44 12.11
C ILE A 143 1.42 3.83 13.04
N THR A 144 1.11 4.07 14.31
CA THR A 144 2.12 4.26 15.35
C THR A 144 2.84 2.95 15.67
N MET A 145 4.01 3.02 16.31
CA MET A 145 4.73 1.79 16.69
C MET A 145 3.94 0.87 17.64
N SER A 146 3.07 1.41 18.50
CA SER A 146 2.20 0.62 19.36
C SER A 146 1.05 -0.04 18.60
N GLU A 147 0.50 0.64 17.60
CA GLU A 147 -0.51 0.08 16.71
C GLU A 147 0.08 -0.98 15.79
N LEU A 148 1.33 -0.81 15.36
CA LEU A 148 2.07 -1.84 14.63
C LEU A 148 2.29 -3.09 15.49
N GLU A 149 2.68 -2.92 16.77
CA GLU A 149 2.79 -4.05 17.70
C GLU A 149 1.45 -4.79 17.85
N TYR A 150 0.35 -4.04 18.01
CA TYR A 150 -0.99 -4.59 18.03
C TYR A 150 -1.30 -5.39 16.75
N ALA A 151 -1.15 -4.78 15.57
CA ALA A 151 -1.49 -5.39 14.29
C ALA A 151 -0.69 -6.67 14.00
N LEU A 152 0.59 -6.71 14.39
CA LEU A 152 1.45 -7.89 14.20
C LEU A 152 1.24 -9.00 15.24
N SER A 153 0.42 -8.74 16.27
CA SER A 153 0.08 -9.70 17.33
C SER A 153 -1.34 -10.29 17.21
N ALA A 154 -2.13 -9.77 16.27
CA ALA A 154 -3.53 -10.10 16.07
C ALA A 154 -3.76 -11.49 15.46
#